data_AF-A0A6N9LAZ9-F1
#
_entry.id   AF-A0A6N9LAZ9-F1
#
_cell.length_a   1.000
_cell.length_b   1.000
_cell.length_c   1.000
_cell.angle_alpha   90.00
_cell.angle_beta   90.00
_cell.angle_gamma   90.00
#
_symmetry.space_group_name_H-M   'P 1'
#
loop_
_entity.id
_entity.type
_entity.pdbx_description
1 polymer ?
#
loop_
_entity_poly.entity_id
_entity_poly.type
_entity_poly.pdbx_seq_one_letter_code
_entity_poly.pdbx_strand_id
1 'polypeptide(L)'
;MEHTPVTQEYLIDLYRSLIIKRDDLKNNAEQNEKKYYKMFRDLYKEYYGLMIECIFLKKRIAYCQRCNNLQIKIYKEEINSYIDVVKEDYMHQLENLKNHKKRIKKSLSADGMKQAKKIFKRIVKRIDKEHPLWEHSIESYRYNDLKELMNIEALVDYETHSTRHNIDIIYLMIRINSIKEEIDFYNNQPSYSPQEKEESLKKEILKYRSYRNDLNKKYHSFTKIMHAC
;
A
#
# COMPACT_ATOMS: atom_id res chain seq x y z
N MET A 1 32.62 28.59 -21.54
CA MET A 1 31.67 27.46 -21.44
C MET A 1 30.36 27.95 -21.99
N GLU A 2 29.98 27.49 -23.18
CA GLU A 2 28.73 27.89 -23.83
C GLU A 2 27.56 27.25 -23.07
N HIS A 3 26.72 28.08 -22.46
CA HIS A 3 25.41 27.65 -21.97
C HIS A 3 24.49 27.50 -23.18
N THR A 4 24.40 26.30 -23.73
CA THR A 4 23.33 25.95 -24.68
C THR A 4 21.99 26.25 -24.00
N PRO A 5 21.12 27.10 -24.57
CA PRO A 5 19.82 27.36 -23.99
C PRO A 5 19.04 26.04 -23.95
N VAL A 6 18.74 25.57 -22.75
CA VAL A 6 17.92 24.38 -22.56
C VAL A 6 16.56 24.69 -23.17
N THR A 7 16.24 24.05 -24.30
CA THR A 7 14.97 24.27 -24.98
C THR A 7 13.85 23.58 -24.20
N GLN A 8 12.65 24.16 -24.24
CA GLN A 8 11.46 23.56 -23.62
C GLN A 8 11.20 22.13 -24.14
N GLU A 9 11.50 21.89 -25.42
CA GLU A 9 11.42 20.58 -26.06
C GLU A 9 12.36 19.55 -25.41
N TYR A 10 13.62 19.91 -25.16
CA TYR A 10 14.55 19.05 -24.44
C TYR A 10 14.05 18.67 -23.04
N LEU A 11 13.48 19.63 -22.29
CA LEU A 11 12.94 19.35 -20.96
C LEU A 11 11.72 18.43 -21.01
N ILE A 12 10.86 18.58 -22.03
CA ILE A 12 9.71 17.71 -22.23
C ILE A 12 10.16 16.27 -22.50
N ASP A 13 11.15 16.08 -23.37
CA ASP A 13 11.66 14.73 -23.69
C ASP A 13 12.43 14.10 -22.53
N LEU A 14 13.19 14.91 -21.78
CA LEU A 14 13.79 14.47 -20.53
C LEU A 14 12.71 14.03 -19.53
N TYR A 15 11.66 14.83 -19.36
CA TYR A 15 10.56 14.49 -18.45
C TYR A 15 9.88 13.16 -18.83
N ARG A 16 9.59 12.96 -20.12
CA ARG A 16 8.98 11.74 -20.65
C ARG A 16 9.86 10.51 -20.44
N SER A 17 11.14 10.58 -20.79
CA SER A 17 12.08 9.46 -20.59
C SER A 17 12.24 9.09 -19.11
N LEU A 18 12.21 10.07 -18.21
CA LEU A 18 12.24 9.83 -16.77
C LEU A 18 10.95 9.17 -16.25
N ILE A 19 9.77 9.53 -16.76
CA ILE A 19 8.51 8.84 -16.43
C ILE A 19 8.62 7.35 -16.74
N ILE A 20 9.06 7.01 -17.95
CA ILE A 20 9.21 5.61 -18.40
C ILE A 20 10.17 4.86 -17.48
N LYS A 21 11.37 5.43 -17.24
CA LYS A 21 12.36 4.83 -16.34
C LYS A 21 11.82 4.60 -14.93
N ARG A 22 11.08 5.57 -14.37
CA ARG A 22 10.45 5.43 -13.06
C ARG A 22 9.45 4.27 -13.05
N ASP A 23 8.61 4.16 -14.08
CA ASP A 23 7.57 3.12 -14.15
C ASP A 23 8.16 1.72 -14.31
N ASP A 24 9.23 1.57 -15.10
CA ASP A 24 9.98 0.31 -15.20
C ASP A 24 10.58 -0.10 -13.85
N LEU A 25 11.22 0.84 -13.14
CA LEU A 25 11.78 0.58 -11.81
C LEU A 25 10.70 0.20 -10.79
N LYS A 26 9.58 0.92 -10.79
CA LYS A 26 8.43 0.62 -9.92
C LYS A 26 7.86 -0.77 -10.22
N ASN A 27 7.65 -1.09 -11.50
CA ASN A 27 7.15 -2.40 -11.92
C ASN A 27 8.10 -3.53 -11.48
N ASN A 28 9.40 -3.34 -11.66
CA ASN A 28 10.41 -4.31 -11.21
C ASN A 28 10.40 -4.46 -9.68
N ALA A 29 10.30 -3.37 -8.93
CA ALA A 29 10.20 -3.41 -7.46
C ALA A 29 8.94 -4.17 -7.01
N GLU A 30 7.78 -3.91 -7.61
CA GLU A 30 6.53 -4.62 -7.30
C GLU A 30 6.59 -6.11 -7.66
N GLN A 31 7.21 -6.47 -8.79
CA GLN A 31 7.41 -7.87 -9.17
C GLN A 31 8.35 -8.60 -8.21
N ASN A 32 9.45 -7.95 -7.81
CA ASN A 32 10.36 -8.48 -6.81
C ASN A 32 9.65 -8.68 -5.47
N GLU A 33 8.86 -7.70 -5.01
CA GLU A 33 8.08 -7.81 -3.79
C GLU A 33 7.10 -8.99 -3.84
N LYS A 34 6.36 -9.14 -4.95
CA LYS A 34 5.48 -10.30 -5.18
C LYS A 34 6.24 -11.63 -5.15
N LYS A 35 7.44 -11.68 -5.74
CA LYS A 35 8.31 -12.86 -5.71
C LYS A 35 8.73 -13.20 -4.28
N TYR A 36 9.14 -12.22 -3.48
CA TYR A 36 9.48 -12.41 -2.07
C TYR A 36 8.28 -12.90 -1.23
N TYR A 37 7.10 -12.30 -1.40
CA TYR A 37 5.88 -12.78 -0.73
C TYR A 37 5.54 -14.22 -1.11
N LYS A 38 5.74 -14.60 -2.38
CA LYS A 38 5.52 -15.97 -2.83
C LYS A 38 6.54 -16.93 -2.23
N MET A 39 7.81 -16.54 -2.21
CA MET A 39 8.92 -17.33 -1.68
C MET A 39 8.77 -17.60 -0.18
N PHE A 40 8.38 -16.59 0.60
CA PHE A 40 8.23 -16.69 2.06
C PHE A 40 6.78 -16.80 2.51
N ARG A 41 5.89 -17.29 1.64
CA ARG A 41 4.44 -17.38 1.89
C ARG A 41 4.13 -18.04 3.23
N ASP A 42 4.76 -19.17 3.51
CA ASP A 42 4.48 -19.96 4.72
C ASP A 42 4.98 -19.25 5.98
N LEU A 43 6.13 -18.57 5.90
CA LEU A 43 6.65 -17.76 7.00
C LEU A 43 5.73 -16.56 7.28
N TYR A 44 5.24 -15.87 6.25
CA TYR A 44 4.27 -14.78 6.43
C TYR A 44 2.96 -15.29 7.01
N LYS A 45 2.45 -16.43 6.51
CA LYS A 45 1.23 -17.05 7.04
C LYS A 45 1.39 -17.39 8.52
N GLU A 46 2.53 -17.95 8.90
CA GLU A 46 2.83 -18.24 10.30
C GLU A 46 2.94 -16.95 11.13
N TYR A 47 3.73 -15.98 10.66
CA TYR A 47 3.95 -14.72 11.35
C TYR A 47 2.63 -13.99 11.65
N TYR A 48 1.81 -13.75 10.61
CA TYR A 48 0.52 -13.09 10.79
C TYR A 48 -0.48 -13.96 11.56
N GLY A 49 -0.44 -15.29 11.38
CA GLY A 49 -1.22 -16.22 12.18
C GLY A 49 -0.94 -16.08 13.68
N LEU A 50 0.33 -16.08 14.07
CA LEU A 50 0.76 -15.87 15.46
C LEU A 50 0.38 -14.51 16.00
N MET A 51 0.48 -13.44 15.19
CA MET A 51 0.02 -12.10 15.60
C MET A 51 -1.47 -12.10 15.96
N ILE A 52 -2.29 -12.67 15.08
CA ILE A 52 -3.75 -12.77 15.26
C ILE A 52 -4.08 -13.62 16.49
N GLU A 53 -3.44 -14.78 16.65
CA GLU A 53 -3.59 -15.63 17.83
C GLU A 53 -3.27 -14.86 19.12
N CYS A 54 -2.15 -14.14 19.15
CA CYS A 54 -1.76 -13.32 20.30
C CYS A 54 -2.83 -12.25 20.64
N ILE A 55 -3.40 -11.59 19.63
CA ILE A 55 -4.48 -10.60 19.81
C ILE A 55 -5.68 -11.25 20.50
N PHE A 56 -6.14 -12.40 20.00
CA PHE A 56 -7.30 -13.09 20.59
C PHE A 56 -7.01 -13.68 21.97
N LEU A 57 -5.79 -14.18 22.22
CA LEU A 57 -5.37 -14.57 23.57
C LEU A 57 -5.43 -13.39 24.54
N LYS A 58 -4.97 -12.20 24.14
CA LYS A 58 -5.06 -11.00 24.98
C LYS A 58 -6.51 -10.63 25.27
N LYS A 59 -7.41 -10.75 24.29
CA LYS A 59 -8.85 -10.51 24.50
C LYS A 59 -9.46 -11.52 25.48
N ARG A 60 -9.08 -12.80 25.40
CA ARG A 60 -9.49 -13.85 26.36
C ARG A 60 -9.02 -13.52 27.78
N ILE A 61 -7.74 -13.19 27.93
CA ILE A 61 -7.16 -12.83 29.22
C ILE A 61 -7.85 -11.59 29.79
N ALA A 62 -8.10 -10.57 28.97
CA ALA A 62 -8.79 -9.35 29.41
C ALA A 62 -10.22 -9.64 29.90
N TYR A 63 -10.95 -10.55 29.22
CA TYR A 63 -12.26 -11.00 29.69
C TYR A 63 -12.16 -11.69 31.06
N CYS A 64 -11.26 -12.67 31.20
CA CYS A 64 -11.06 -13.40 32.45
C CYS A 64 -10.67 -12.47 33.59
N GLN A 65 -9.75 -11.53 33.33
CA GLN A 65 -9.33 -10.51 34.29
C GLN A 65 -10.51 -9.64 34.74
N ARG A 66 -11.37 -9.21 33.81
CA ARG A 66 -12.56 -8.42 34.13
C ARG A 66 -13.51 -9.19 35.04
N CYS A 67 -13.83 -10.44 34.71
CA CYS A 67 -14.71 -11.28 35.52
C CYS A 67 -14.12 -11.51 36.92
N ASN A 68 -12.83 -11.82 37.01
CA ASN A 68 -12.14 -12.02 38.29
C ASN A 68 -12.17 -10.76 39.17
N ASN A 69 -11.95 -9.58 38.59
CA ASN A 69 -12.01 -8.31 39.32
C ASN A 69 -13.42 -7.98 39.83
N LEU A 70 -14.45 -8.42 39.11
CA LEU A 70 -15.87 -8.25 39.49
C LEU A 70 -16.42 -9.41 40.32
N GLN A 71 -15.58 -10.41 40.65
CA GLN A 71 -15.98 -11.67 41.30
C GLN A 71 -17.14 -12.40 40.59
N ILE A 72 -17.18 -12.29 39.27
CA ILE A 72 -18.15 -13.00 38.42
C ILE A 72 -17.54 -14.36 38.07
N LYS A 73 -18.37 -15.42 38.12
CA LYS A 73 -17.96 -16.76 37.68
C LYS A 73 -17.55 -16.73 36.21
N ILE A 74 -16.47 -17.46 35.90
CA ILE A 74 -15.92 -17.51 34.55
C ILE A 74 -16.36 -18.81 33.90
N TYR A 75 -17.26 -18.73 32.91
CA TYR A 75 -17.70 -19.88 32.13
C TYR A 75 -16.93 -20.00 30.82
N LYS A 76 -16.48 -21.20 30.49
CA LYS A 76 -15.65 -21.45 29.29
C LYS A 76 -16.43 -21.20 28.01
N GLU A 77 -17.71 -21.56 28.00
CA GLU A 77 -18.64 -21.39 26.88
C GLU A 77 -18.86 -19.91 26.56
N GLU A 78 -19.03 -19.07 27.60
CA GLU A 78 -19.18 -17.62 27.44
C GLU A 78 -17.92 -16.97 26.86
N ILE A 79 -16.73 -17.38 27.31
CA ILE A 79 -15.46 -16.89 26.74
C ILE A 79 -15.38 -17.24 25.25
N ASN A 80 -15.74 -18.47 24.87
CA ASN A 80 -15.69 -18.89 23.47
C ASN A 80 -16.67 -18.07 22.62
N SER A 81 -17.92 -17.93 23.08
CA SER A 81 -18.94 -17.11 22.41
C SER A 81 -18.48 -15.66 22.24
N TYR A 82 -17.97 -15.03 23.30
CA TYR A 82 -17.42 -13.67 23.25
C TYR A 82 -16.29 -13.55 22.22
N ILE A 83 -15.37 -14.51 22.18
CA ILE A 83 -14.25 -14.47 21.24
C ILE A 83 -14.68 -14.68 19.81
N ASP A 84 -15.70 -15.52 19.56
CA ASP A 84 -16.20 -15.74 18.22
C ASP A 84 -16.87 -14.48 17.65
N VAL A 85 -17.64 -13.75 18.47
CA VAL A 85 -18.18 -12.42 18.09
C VAL A 85 -17.05 -11.42 17.79
N VAL A 86 -16.02 -11.36 18.65
CA VAL A 86 -14.88 -10.45 18.46
C VAL A 86 -14.08 -10.80 17.20
N LYS A 87 -13.95 -12.09 16.87
CA LYS A 87 -13.30 -12.54 15.63
C LYS A 87 -14.08 -12.09 14.41
N GLU A 88 -15.40 -12.26 14.41
CA GLU A 88 -16.24 -11.88 13.29
C GLU A 88 -16.17 -10.38 13.00
N ASP A 89 -16.28 -9.54 14.04
CA ASP A 89 -16.12 -8.09 13.91
C ASP A 89 -14.72 -7.70 13.39
N TYR A 90 -13.67 -8.33 13.92
CA TYR A 90 -12.30 -8.08 13.46
C TYR A 90 -12.11 -8.46 11.98
N MET A 91 -12.65 -9.59 11.54
CA MET A 91 -12.58 -10.01 10.14
C MET A 91 -13.36 -9.07 9.22
N HIS A 92 -14.52 -8.58 9.67
CA HIS A 92 -15.30 -7.58 8.94
C HIS A 92 -14.53 -6.25 8.81
N GLN A 93 -13.85 -5.79 9.87
CA GLN A 93 -13.00 -4.60 9.81
C GLN A 93 -11.83 -4.77 8.83
N LEU A 94 -11.18 -5.93 8.80
CA LEU A 94 -10.10 -6.22 7.85
C LEU A 94 -10.60 -6.16 6.39
N GLU A 95 -11.78 -6.71 6.10
CA GLU A 95 -12.36 -6.65 4.77
C GLU A 95 -12.74 -5.21 4.38
N ASN A 96 -13.26 -4.41 5.31
CA ASN A 96 -13.52 -2.99 5.10
C ASN A 96 -12.25 -2.21 4.78
N LEU A 97 -11.15 -2.44 5.51
CA LEU A 97 -9.86 -1.79 5.25
C LEU A 97 -9.31 -2.15 3.86
N LYS A 98 -9.40 -3.42 3.47
CA LYS A 98 -8.99 -3.91 2.14
C LYS A 98 -9.77 -3.21 1.02
N ASN A 99 -11.08 -3.00 1.22
CA ASN A 99 -11.93 -2.33 0.25
C ASN A 99 -11.77 -0.81 0.26
N HIS A 100 -11.49 -0.20 1.42
CA HIS A 100 -11.26 1.24 1.55
C HIS A 100 -9.95 1.66 0.86
N LYS A 101 -8.85 0.90 1.00
CA LYS A 101 -7.57 1.18 0.32
C LYS A 101 -7.73 1.25 -1.21
N LYS A 102 -8.68 0.50 -1.78
CA LYS A 102 -8.99 0.52 -3.22
C LYS A 102 -9.83 1.73 -3.66
N ARG A 103 -10.45 2.48 -2.75
CA ARG A 103 -11.51 3.45 -3.04
C ARG A 103 -11.23 4.90 -2.62
N ILE A 104 -10.09 5.21 -2.00
CA ILE A 104 -9.80 6.59 -1.54
C ILE A 104 -9.56 7.49 -2.75
N LYS A 105 -10.55 8.32 -3.06
CA LYS A 105 -10.43 9.42 -4.02
C LYS A 105 -9.59 10.53 -3.38
N LYS A 106 -8.54 11.00 -4.06
CA LYS A 106 -7.71 12.12 -3.57
C LYS A 106 -8.57 13.39 -3.49
N SER A 107 -8.40 14.17 -2.43
CA SER A 107 -9.01 15.49 -2.36
C SER A 107 -8.29 16.43 -3.34
N LEU A 108 -9.06 17.13 -4.17
CA LEU A 108 -8.55 18.17 -5.06
C LEU A 108 -9.32 19.46 -4.77
N SER A 109 -8.63 20.59 -4.90
CA SER A 109 -9.28 21.90 -4.90
C SER A 109 -10.21 22.04 -6.12
N ALA A 110 -11.08 23.05 -6.09
CA ALA A 110 -11.97 23.34 -7.22
C ALA A 110 -11.20 23.54 -8.55
N ASP A 111 -10.04 24.21 -8.50
CA ASP A 111 -9.19 24.40 -9.68
C ASP A 111 -8.45 23.14 -10.08
N GLY A 112 -7.99 22.32 -9.11
CA GLY A 112 -7.44 21.00 -9.39
C GLY A 112 -8.43 20.09 -10.11
N MET A 113 -9.72 20.14 -9.74
CA MET A 113 -10.79 19.41 -10.42
C MET A 113 -11.03 19.89 -11.86
N LYS A 114 -11.01 21.21 -12.08
CA LYS A 114 -11.12 21.78 -13.45
C LYS A 114 -9.94 21.33 -14.31
N GLN A 115 -8.73 21.35 -13.75
CA GLN A 115 -7.52 20.92 -14.44
C GLN A 115 -7.57 19.43 -14.78
N ALA A 116 -7.91 18.56 -13.81
CA ALA A 116 -8.07 17.13 -14.03
C ALA A 116 -9.07 16.83 -15.16
N LYS A 117 -10.23 17.50 -15.16
CA LYS A 117 -11.25 17.36 -16.22
C LYS A 117 -10.74 17.80 -17.59
N LYS A 118 -9.95 18.88 -17.65
CA LYS A 118 -9.38 19.40 -18.91
C LYS A 118 -8.35 18.42 -19.47
N ILE A 119 -7.44 17.92 -18.63
CA ILE A 119 -6.41 16.95 -19.02
C ILE A 119 -7.07 15.64 -19.50
N PHE A 120 -7.98 15.07 -18.71
CA PHE A 120 -8.67 13.84 -19.08
C PHE A 120 -9.40 13.94 -20.42
N LYS A 121 -10.10 15.06 -20.69
CA LYS A 121 -10.73 15.31 -21.99
C LYS A 121 -9.73 15.39 -23.15
N ARG A 122 -8.50 15.85 -22.92
CA ARG A 122 -7.46 15.91 -23.96
C ARG A 122 -6.90 14.52 -24.24
N ILE A 123 -6.66 13.73 -23.20
CA ILE A 123 -6.21 12.33 -23.32
C ILE A 123 -7.22 11.52 -24.15
N VAL A 124 -8.49 11.48 -23.73
CA VAL A 124 -9.55 10.69 -24.38
C VAL A 124 -9.82 11.08 -25.84
N LYS A 125 -9.44 12.30 -26.26
CA LYS A 125 -9.56 12.73 -27.66
C LYS A 125 -8.43 12.23 -28.56
N ARG A 126 -7.32 11.76 -27.99
CA ARG A 126 -6.09 11.43 -28.70
C ARG A 126 -5.78 9.93 -28.69
N ILE A 127 -6.27 9.22 -27.68
CA ILE A 127 -6.14 7.77 -27.58
C ILE A 127 -7.51 7.11 -27.72
N ASP A 128 -7.53 5.92 -28.32
CA ASP A 128 -8.72 5.08 -28.40
C ASP A 128 -8.86 4.19 -27.15
N LYS A 129 -9.93 3.38 -27.12
CA LYS A 129 -10.23 2.49 -26.00
C LYS A 129 -9.28 1.30 -25.88
N GLU A 130 -8.61 0.94 -26.96
CA GLU A 130 -7.69 -0.20 -27.03
C GLU A 130 -6.27 0.22 -26.62
N HIS A 131 -6.00 1.53 -26.55
CA HIS A 131 -4.73 2.09 -26.12
C HIS A 131 -4.33 1.62 -24.70
N PRO A 132 -3.06 1.20 -24.47
CA PRO A 132 -2.60 0.74 -23.16
C PRO A 132 -2.83 1.73 -22.01
N LEU A 133 -2.82 3.04 -22.30
CA LEU A 133 -3.04 4.11 -21.32
C LEU A 133 -4.51 4.45 -21.06
N TRP A 134 -5.46 3.86 -21.81
CA TRP A 134 -6.88 4.21 -21.73
C TRP A 134 -7.46 3.94 -20.34
N GLU A 135 -7.36 2.71 -19.85
CA GLU A 135 -7.93 2.32 -18.56
C GLU A 135 -7.27 3.08 -17.40
N HIS A 136 -5.95 3.28 -17.49
CA HIS A 136 -5.17 4.03 -16.52
C HIS A 136 -5.61 5.51 -16.43
N SER A 137 -6.01 6.10 -17.56
CA SER A 137 -6.55 7.46 -17.60
C SER A 137 -7.91 7.57 -16.91
N ILE A 138 -8.78 6.56 -17.07
CA ILE A 138 -10.10 6.49 -16.42
C ILE A 138 -9.94 6.35 -14.92
N GLU A 139 -9.10 5.42 -14.46
CA GLU A 139 -8.85 5.20 -13.04
C GLU A 139 -8.28 6.46 -12.38
N SER A 140 -7.27 7.06 -13.00
CA SER A 140 -6.65 8.30 -12.49
C SER A 140 -7.66 9.45 -12.38
N TYR A 141 -8.56 9.59 -13.35
CA TYR A 141 -9.63 10.59 -13.25
C TYR A 141 -10.66 10.26 -12.17
N ARG A 142 -11.09 8.99 -12.07
CA ARG A 142 -12.06 8.53 -11.07
C ARG A 142 -11.57 8.79 -9.64
N TYR A 143 -10.28 8.57 -9.40
CA TYR A 143 -9.63 8.73 -8.10
C TYR A 143 -8.97 10.10 -7.87
N ASN A 144 -9.22 11.09 -8.75
CA ASN A 144 -8.67 12.44 -8.63
C ASN A 144 -7.13 12.48 -8.58
N ASP A 145 -6.45 11.57 -9.27
CA ASP A 145 -5.00 11.55 -9.35
C ASP A 145 -4.48 12.51 -10.42
N LEU A 146 -4.48 13.81 -10.10
CA LEU A 146 -4.05 14.86 -11.02
C LEU A 146 -2.60 14.65 -11.50
N LYS A 147 -1.72 14.23 -10.59
CA LYS A 147 -0.31 13.95 -10.91
C LYS A 147 -0.20 12.86 -11.97
N GLU A 148 -0.98 11.80 -11.83
CA GLU A 148 -0.96 10.69 -12.78
C GLU A 148 -1.59 11.05 -14.12
N LEU A 149 -2.72 11.78 -14.12
CA LEU A 149 -3.31 12.32 -15.35
C LEU A 149 -2.31 13.16 -16.17
N MET A 150 -1.48 13.96 -15.50
CA MET A 150 -0.44 14.75 -16.18
C MET A 150 0.68 13.89 -16.76
N ASN A 151 1.08 12.83 -16.07
CA ASN A 151 2.07 11.88 -16.59
C ASN A 151 1.52 11.18 -17.85
N ILE A 152 0.26 10.71 -17.79
CA ILE A 152 -0.42 10.06 -18.92
C ILE A 152 -0.50 11.01 -20.11
N GLU A 153 -0.88 12.27 -19.89
CA GLU A 153 -0.93 13.26 -20.97
C GLU A 153 0.44 13.47 -21.63
N ALA A 154 1.51 13.53 -20.85
CA ALA A 154 2.87 13.70 -21.38
C ALA A 154 3.33 12.51 -22.23
N LEU A 155 2.95 11.28 -21.85
CA LEU A 155 3.22 10.05 -22.61
C LEU A 155 2.41 10.00 -23.90
N VAL A 156 1.11 10.33 -23.85
CA VAL A 156 0.26 10.40 -25.05
C VAL A 156 0.80 11.44 -26.03
N ASP A 157 1.25 12.61 -25.55
CA ASP A 157 1.86 13.62 -26.40
C ASP A 157 3.17 13.13 -27.04
N TYR A 158 3.91 12.23 -26.39
CA TYR A 158 5.13 11.60 -26.94
C TYR A 158 4.79 10.65 -28.09
N GLU A 159 3.87 9.71 -27.86
CA GLU A 159 3.48 8.70 -28.86
C GLU A 159 2.81 9.34 -30.08
N THR A 160 1.99 10.38 -29.87
CA THR A 160 1.26 11.08 -30.93
C THR A 160 2.06 12.20 -31.60
N HIS A 161 3.32 12.43 -31.20
CA HIS A 161 4.19 13.51 -31.70
C HIS A 161 3.52 14.91 -31.67
N SER A 162 2.65 15.14 -30.69
CA SER A 162 1.86 16.37 -30.57
C SER A 162 2.73 17.50 -29.98
N THR A 163 3.09 18.48 -30.80
CA THR A 163 3.97 19.62 -30.47
C THR A 163 3.24 20.79 -29.79
N ARG A 164 2.36 20.56 -28.82
CA ARG A 164 1.76 21.69 -28.07
C ARG A 164 2.66 22.21 -26.95
N HIS A 165 3.27 23.34 -27.24
CA HIS A 165 4.15 24.13 -26.39
C HIS A 165 3.36 25.23 -25.68
N ASN A 166 3.05 25.02 -24.40
CA ASN A 166 2.93 26.10 -23.41
C ASN A 166 2.91 25.51 -21.98
N ILE A 167 3.86 24.63 -21.68
CA ILE A 167 4.06 24.17 -20.32
C ILE A 167 5.14 25.06 -19.72
N ASP A 168 4.83 25.67 -18.58
CA ASP A 168 5.77 26.48 -17.83
C ASP A 168 7.06 25.68 -17.56
N ILE A 169 8.19 26.22 -18.02
CA ILE A 169 9.52 25.63 -17.87
C ILE A 169 9.84 25.38 -16.39
N ILE A 170 9.46 26.31 -15.50
CA ILE A 170 9.69 26.20 -14.05
C ILE A 170 8.91 25.01 -13.50
N TYR A 171 7.66 24.86 -13.93
CA TYR A 171 6.82 23.73 -13.54
C TYR A 171 7.39 22.39 -14.02
N LEU A 172 7.86 22.32 -15.28
CA LEU A 172 8.53 21.13 -15.82
C LEU A 172 9.78 20.77 -15.03
N MET A 173 10.61 21.75 -14.67
CA MET A 173 11.83 21.53 -13.89
C MET A 173 11.54 20.97 -12.50
N ILE A 174 10.55 21.52 -11.78
CA ILE A 174 10.11 20.99 -10.48
C ILE A 174 9.69 19.53 -10.61
N ARG A 175 8.93 19.23 -11.68
CA ARG A 175 8.40 17.89 -11.91
C ARG A 175 9.50 16.88 -12.28
N ILE A 176 10.46 17.29 -13.11
CA ILE A 176 11.66 16.50 -13.43
C ILE A 176 12.43 16.16 -12.16
N ASN A 177 12.65 17.13 -11.27
CA ASN A 177 13.36 16.88 -10.00
C ASN A 177 12.59 15.90 -9.12
N SER A 178 11.26 16.08 -8.98
CA SER A 178 10.42 15.12 -8.24
C SER A 178 10.48 13.70 -8.82
N ILE A 179 10.54 13.52 -10.15
CA ILE A 179 10.69 12.18 -10.74
C ILE A 179 12.10 11.63 -10.52
N LYS A 180 13.15 12.46 -10.57
CA LYS A 180 14.51 12.03 -10.25
C LYS A 180 14.60 11.53 -8.81
N GLU A 181 14.00 12.23 -7.86
CA GLU A 181 13.92 11.79 -6.46
C GLU A 181 13.19 10.43 -6.33
N GLU A 182 12.09 10.23 -7.06
CA GLU A 182 11.39 8.94 -7.11
C GLU A 182 12.27 7.82 -7.71
N ILE A 183 13.00 8.11 -8.79
CA ILE A 183 13.94 7.17 -9.41
C ILE A 183 15.07 6.82 -8.45
N ASP A 184 15.64 7.82 -7.76
CA ASP A 184 16.70 7.63 -6.79
C ASP A 184 16.21 6.80 -5.59
N PHE A 185 14.96 6.98 -5.17
CA PHE A 185 14.36 6.11 -4.16
C PHE A 185 14.36 4.64 -4.59
N TYR A 186 13.95 4.32 -5.82
CA TYR A 186 13.94 2.93 -6.29
C TYR A 186 15.35 2.37 -6.55
N ASN A 187 16.28 3.17 -7.06
CA ASN A 187 17.66 2.74 -7.28
C ASN A 187 18.41 2.48 -5.97
N ASN A 188 18.16 3.30 -4.96
CA ASN A 188 18.78 3.20 -3.64
C ASN A 188 17.97 2.35 -2.67
N GLN A 189 16.87 1.75 -3.13
CA GLN A 189 16.08 0.86 -2.29
C GLN A 189 16.97 -0.32 -1.88
N PRO A 190 17.12 -0.61 -0.57
CA PRO A 190 18.01 -1.67 -0.13
C PRO A 190 17.60 -2.99 -0.77
N SER A 191 18.50 -3.56 -1.56
CA SER A 191 18.35 -4.91 -2.10
C SER A 191 18.51 -5.88 -0.94
N TYR A 192 17.42 -6.18 -0.24
CA TYR A 192 17.44 -7.21 0.79
C TYR A 192 17.77 -8.53 0.13
N SER A 193 18.86 -9.16 0.55
CA SER A 193 19.09 -10.55 0.15
C SER A 193 17.89 -11.38 0.64
N PRO A 194 17.43 -12.38 -0.16
CA PRO A 194 16.39 -13.29 0.29
C PRO A 194 16.70 -13.88 1.68
N GLN A 195 17.98 -14.16 1.95
CA GLN A 195 18.47 -14.72 3.20
C GLN A 195 18.24 -13.79 4.39
N GLU A 196 18.61 -12.51 4.29
CA GLU A 196 18.38 -11.53 5.36
C GLU A 196 16.89 -11.34 5.66
N LYS A 197 16.06 -11.34 4.61
CA LYS A 197 14.61 -11.21 4.76
C LYS A 197 14.01 -12.43 5.45
N GLU A 198 14.45 -13.63 5.07
CA GLU A 198 14.04 -14.88 5.70
C GLU A 198 14.45 -14.91 7.18
N GLU A 199 15.69 -14.55 7.49
CA GLU A 199 16.20 -14.54 8.87
C GLU A 199 15.46 -13.52 9.73
N SER A 200 15.18 -12.33 9.18
CA SER A 200 14.36 -11.31 9.83
C SER A 200 12.96 -11.84 10.15
N LEU A 201 12.29 -12.48 9.20
CA LEU A 201 10.97 -13.09 9.42
C LEU A 201 11.01 -14.19 10.47
N LYS A 202 12.01 -15.07 10.44
CA LYS A 202 12.18 -16.13 11.45
C LYS A 202 12.40 -15.57 12.86
N LYS A 203 13.19 -14.49 13.00
CA LYS A 203 13.39 -13.79 14.28
C LYS A 203 12.06 -13.23 14.81
N GLU A 204 11.27 -12.61 13.95
CA GLU A 204 9.95 -12.08 14.32
C GLU A 204 8.96 -13.20 14.70
N ILE A 205 8.92 -14.29 13.96
CA ILE A 205 8.12 -15.48 14.30
C ILE A 205 8.52 -16.00 15.68
N LEU A 206 9.82 -16.12 15.97
CA LEU A 206 10.30 -16.60 17.26
C LEU A 206 9.85 -15.68 18.41
N LYS A 207 9.91 -14.35 18.22
CA LYS A 207 9.39 -13.38 19.22
C LYS A 207 7.91 -13.61 19.49
N TYR A 208 7.08 -13.76 18.46
CA TYR A 208 5.65 -13.99 18.64
C TYR A 208 5.33 -15.37 19.22
N ARG A 209 6.11 -16.42 18.91
CA ARG A 209 5.99 -17.73 19.57
C ARG A 209 6.26 -17.62 21.07
N SER A 210 7.34 -16.95 21.46
CA SER A 210 7.66 -16.71 22.87
C SER A 210 6.56 -15.89 23.56
N TYR A 211 6.11 -14.81 22.92
CA TYR A 211 5.02 -13.99 23.46
C TYR A 211 3.71 -14.75 23.62
N ARG A 212 3.35 -15.59 22.63
CA ARG A 212 2.17 -16.47 22.71
C ARG A 212 2.29 -17.43 23.90
N ASN A 213 3.47 -17.99 24.15
CA ASN A 213 3.68 -18.89 25.29
C ASN A 213 3.47 -18.17 26.63
N ASP A 214 3.95 -16.93 26.77
CA ASP A 214 3.73 -16.13 27.98
C ASP A 214 2.26 -15.79 28.18
N LEU A 215 1.55 -15.43 27.10
CA LEU A 215 0.10 -15.21 27.13
C LEU A 215 -0.65 -16.51 27.50
N ASN A 216 -0.24 -17.65 26.97
CA ASN A 216 -0.83 -18.95 27.33
C ASN A 216 -0.65 -19.28 28.82
N LYS A 217 0.55 -19.07 29.37
CA LYS A 217 0.81 -19.24 30.80
C LYS A 217 -0.12 -18.36 31.63
N LYS A 218 -0.27 -17.09 31.24
CA LYS A 218 -1.17 -16.13 31.89
C LYS A 218 -2.64 -16.53 31.75
N TYR A 219 -3.06 -17.08 30.62
CA TYR A 219 -4.42 -17.58 30.44
C TYR A 219 -4.68 -18.84 31.29
N HIS A 220 -3.70 -19.74 31.37
CA HIS A 220 -3.78 -20.97 32.15
C HIS A 220 -3.90 -20.74 33.66
N SER A 221 -3.47 -19.59 34.19
CA SER A 221 -3.75 -19.26 35.59
C SER A 221 -5.24 -19.07 35.85
N PHE A 222 -6.03 -18.65 34.84
CA PHE A 222 -7.48 -18.50 34.96
C PHE A 222 -8.22 -19.83 34.79
N THR A 223 -7.66 -20.81 34.08
CA THR A 223 -8.37 -22.10 33.86
C THR A 223 -8.63 -22.86 35.16
N LYS A 224 -7.85 -22.59 36.22
CA LYS A 224 -8.07 -23.16 37.56
C LYS A 224 -9.34 -22.66 38.26
N ILE A 225 -9.83 -21.48 37.87
CA ILE A 225 -11.03 -20.85 38.44
C ILE A 225 -12.20 -20.80 37.43
N MET A 226 -12.01 -21.40 36.25
CA MET A 226 -13.07 -21.54 35.25
C MET A 226 -14.02 -22.66 35.63
N HIS A 227 -15.29 -22.42 35.36
CA HIS A 227 -16.36 -23.36 35.58
C HIS A 227 -16.74 -23.97 34.23
N ALA A 228 -16.95 -25.29 34.21
CA ALA A 228 -17.68 -25.93 33.13
C ALA A 228 -19.18 -25.73 33.39
N CYS A 229 -19.95 -25.48 32.35
CA CYS A 229 -21.41 -25.61 32.42
C CYS A 229 -21.82 -27.05 32.71
#